data_AF-A0A1C4X5X3-F1
#
_entry.id   AF-A0A1C4X5X3-F1
#
_cell.length_a   1.000
_cell.length_b   1.000
_cell.length_c   1.000
_cell.angle_alpha   90.00
_cell.angle_beta   90.00
_cell.angle_gamma   90.00
#
_symmetry.space_group_name_H-M   'P 1'
#
loop_
_entity.id
_entity.type
_entity.pdbx_description
1 polymer ?
#
loop_
_entity_poly.entity_id
_entity_poly.type
_entity_poly.pdbx_seq_one_letter_code
_entity_poly.pdbx_strand_id
1 'polypeptide(L)' 'MTSPPPADEAPVCSARGCRAPALWALRWNNPRLHDADRRKTWLACAEHRESLGDFLAARGFLREVVAAPGSPTLEG' A
#
# COMPACT_ATOMS: atom_id res chain seq x y z
N MET A 1 3.97 30.33 2.96
CA MET A 1 2.82 29.86 2.16
C MET A 1 3.20 28.50 1.61
N THR A 2 2.79 27.43 2.30
CA THR A 2 3.02 26.05 1.85
C THR A 2 1.87 25.72 0.91
N SER A 3 2.14 25.61 -0.39
CA SER A 3 1.17 25.12 -1.35
C SER A 3 0.73 23.70 -0.94
N PRO A 4 -0.58 23.38 -0.93
CA PRO A 4 -1.00 21.99 -0.82
C PRO A 4 -0.48 21.22 -2.04
N PRO A 5 0.02 19.98 -1.88
CA PRO A 5 0.42 19.18 -3.03
C PRO A 5 -0.80 18.94 -3.93
N PRO A 6 -0.62 18.87 -5.26
CA PRO A 6 -1.73 18.60 -6.18
C PRO A 6 -2.37 17.26 -5.83
N ALA A 7 -3.70 17.25 -5.73
CA ALA A 7 -4.52 16.15 -5.24
C ALA A 7 -4.67 14.97 -6.23
N ASP A 8 -3.83 14.90 -7.27
CA ASP A 8 -4.08 14.07 -8.47
C ASP A 8 -2.92 13.12 -8.83
N GLU A 9 -1.85 13.06 -8.02
CA GLU A 9 -0.75 12.13 -8.31
C GLU A 9 -1.14 10.72 -7.84
N ALA A 10 -1.36 9.81 -8.79
CA ALA A 10 -1.70 8.42 -8.52
C ALA A 10 -0.70 7.82 -7.51
N PRO A 11 -1.19 7.12 -6.47
CA PRO A 11 -0.33 6.56 -5.43
C PRO A 11 0.75 5.67 -6.07
N VAL A 12 1.99 5.75 -5.59
CA VAL A 12 3.12 5.00 -6.17
C VAL A 12 3.38 3.71 -5.40
N CYS A 13 3.77 2.66 -6.12
CA CYS A 13 4.18 1.38 -5.54
C CYS A 13 5.30 1.55 -4.49
N SER A 14 5.17 0.89 -3.34
CA SER A 14 6.16 0.89 -2.26
C SER A 14 7.35 -0.04 -2.51
N ALA A 15 7.31 -0.85 -3.57
CA ALA A 15 8.45 -1.67 -3.96
C ALA A 15 9.66 -0.79 -4.29
N ARG A 16 10.84 -1.20 -3.82
CA ARG A 16 12.07 -0.41 -3.95
C ARG A 16 12.39 -0.16 -5.43
N GLY A 17 12.45 1.11 -5.82
CA GLY A 17 12.76 1.52 -7.20
C GLY A 17 11.59 1.42 -8.17
N CYS A 18 10.43 0.91 -7.74
CA CYS A 18 9.23 0.91 -8.56
C CYS A 18 8.58 2.31 -8.56
N ARG A 19 8.16 2.77 -9.74
CA ARG A 19 7.41 4.02 -9.92
C ARG A 19 6.04 3.80 -10.56
N ALA A 20 5.63 2.54 -10.70
CA ALA A 20 4.34 2.18 -11.27
C ALA A 20 3.20 2.65 -10.35
N PRO A 21 2.03 3.00 -10.92
CA PRO A 21 0.86 3.35 -10.14
C PRO A 21 0.42 2.15 -9.29
N ALA A 22 0.15 2.41 -8.03
CA ALA A 22 -0.36 1.44 -7.09
C ALA A 22 -1.86 1.26 -7.29
N LEU A 23 -2.27 0.01 -7.41
CA LEU A 23 -3.67 -0.37 -7.51
C LEU A 23 -4.16 -1.03 -6.22
N TRP A 24 -3.24 -1.48 -5.36
CA TRP A 24 -3.56 -2.10 -4.08
C TRP A 24 -2.86 -1.43 -2.91
N ALA A 25 -3.54 -1.46 -1.76
CA ALA A 25 -3.03 -1.11 -0.45
C ALA A 25 -3.01 -2.37 0.43
N LEU A 26 -1.81 -2.81 0.77
CA LEU A 26 -1.55 -3.93 1.67
C LEU A 26 -1.46 -3.38 3.09
N ARG A 27 -2.48 -3.62 3.91
CA ARG A 27 -2.50 -3.22 5.32
C ARG A 27 -1.87 -4.32 6.14
N TRP A 28 -0.92 -3.95 6.97
CA TRP A 28 -0.12 -4.87 7.75
C TRP A 28 0.16 -4.35 9.15
N ASN A 29 0.48 -5.27 10.07
CA ASN A 29 0.85 -4.95 11.44
C ASN A 29 1.98 -5.87 11.88
N ASN A 30 3.02 -5.29 12.48
CA ASN A 30 4.07 -6.04 13.15
C ASN A 30 3.87 -5.86 14.67
N PRO A 31 3.31 -6.87 15.37
CA PRO A 31 2.98 -6.75 16.79
C PRO A 31 4.21 -6.58 17.69
N ARG A 32 5.41 -6.85 17.17
CA ARG A 32 6.66 -6.63 17.91
C ARG A 32 7.07 -5.16 18.00
N LEU A 33 6.54 -4.30 17.12
CA LEU A 33 6.89 -2.89 17.02
C LEU A 33 5.69 -1.95 17.17
N HIS A 34 4.48 -2.46 16.99
CA HIS A 34 3.26 -1.67 16.91
C HIS A 34 2.16 -2.34 17.73
N ASP A 35 1.36 -1.52 18.41
CA ASP A 35 0.10 -1.95 19.02
C ASP A 35 -0.82 -2.63 17.99
N ALA A 36 -1.70 -3.52 18.47
CA ALA A 36 -2.55 -4.34 17.60
C ALA A 36 -3.46 -3.50 16.68
N ASP A 37 -3.84 -2.31 17.15
CA ASP A 37 -4.69 -1.35 16.44
C ASP A 37 -3.94 -0.60 15.33
N ARG A 38 -2.62 -0.40 15.48
CA ARG A 38 -1.83 0.37 14.52
C ARG A 38 -1.50 -0.45 13.27
N ARG A 39 -2.16 -0.13 12.17
CA ARG A 39 -1.88 -0.72 10.83
C ARG A 39 -1.01 0.23 10.02
N LYS A 40 0.05 -0.30 9.40
CA LYS A 40 0.78 0.38 8.33
C LYS A 40 0.24 -0.08 6.98
N THR A 41 0.45 0.73 5.95
CA THR A 41 0.02 0.44 4.58
C THR A 41 1.22 0.47 3.66
N TRP A 42 1.35 -0.57 2.83
CA TRP A 42 2.23 -0.58 1.67
C TRP A 42 1.38 -0.54 0.41
N LEU A 43 1.79 0.28 -0.55
CA LEU A 43 1.14 0.39 -1.84
C LEU A 43 1.79 -0.58 -2.83
N ALA A 44 1.00 -1.21 -3.69
CA ALA A 44 1.50 -2.16 -4.68
C ALA A 44 0.86 -1.94 -6.05
N CYS A 45 1.68 -2.04 -7.10
CA CYS A 45 1.23 -2.20 -8.48
C CYS A 45 0.94 -3.68 -8.79
N ALA A 46 0.51 -3.98 -10.03
CA ALA A 46 0.06 -5.33 -10.41
C ALA A 46 1.18 -6.36 -10.31
N GLU A 47 2.37 -5.95 -10.70
CA GLU A 47 3.56 -6.79 -10.69
C GLU A 47 4.06 -7.10 -9.26
N HIS A 48 3.91 -6.15 -8.33
CA HIS A 48 4.51 -6.26 -7.00
C HIS A 48 3.54 -6.65 -5.88
N ARG A 49 2.24 -6.74 -6.17
CA ARG A 49 1.21 -7.11 -5.19
C ARG A 49 1.52 -8.45 -4.52
N GLU A 50 1.79 -9.48 -5.31
CA GLU A 50 2.06 -10.82 -4.80
C GLU A 50 3.35 -10.83 -3.98
N SER A 51 4.47 -10.37 -4.55
CA SER A 51 5.77 -10.35 -3.86
C SER A 51 5.74 -9.62 -2.51
N LEU A 52 5.10 -8.44 -2.43
CA LEU A 52 4.96 -7.69 -1.18
C LEU A 52 3.99 -8.38 -0.20
N GLY A 53 2.92 -8.98 -0.73
CA GLY A 53 1.94 -9.74 0.02
C GLY A 53 2.55 -10.98 0.66
N ASP A 54 3.27 -11.79 -0.11
CA ASP A 54 3.97 -12.99 0.35
C ASP A 54 5.01 -12.67 1.42
N PHE A 55 5.76 -11.58 1.24
CA PHE A 55 6.72 -11.13 2.25
C PHE A 55 6.05 -10.86 3.60
N LEU A 56 4.89 -10.20 3.59
CA LEU A 56 4.12 -9.88 4.79
C LEU A 56 3.40 -11.12 5.33
N ALA A 57 2.87 -11.99 4.48
CA ALA A 57 2.14 -13.19 4.85
C ALA A 57 3.06 -14.22 5.51
N ALA A 58 4.24 -14.47 4.95
CA ALA A 58 5.25 -15.38 5.49
C ALA A 58 5.71 -14.99 6.92
N ARG A 59 5.59 -13.71 7.28
CA ARG A 59 5.92 -13.19 8.63
C ARG A 59 4.70 -13.06 9.53
N GLY A 60 3.52 -13.41 9.04
CA GLY A 60 2.26 -13.18 9.74
C GLY A 60 2.04 -11.70 10.04
N PHE A 61 2.40 -10.79 9.13
CA PHE A 61 2.15 -9.36 9.28
C PHE A 61 0.98 -8.88 8.43
N LEU A 62 0.69 -9.55 7.31
CA LEU A 62 -0.40 -9.17 6.41
C LEU A 62 -1.75 -9.26 7.13
N ARG A 63 -2.57 -8.22 6.99
CA ARG A 63 -3.89 -8.14 7.61
C ARG A 63 -5.00 -8.05 6.57
N GLU A 64 -4.78 -7.23 5.56
CA GLU A 64 -5.77 -6.98 4.51
C GLU A 64 -5.07 -6.51 3.23
N VAL A 65 -5.68 -6.79 2.09
CA VAL A 65 -5.31 -6.21 0.79
C VAL A 65 -6.57 -5.58 0.21
N VAL A 66 -6.55 -4.26 0.05
CA VAL A 66 -7.67 -3.48 -0.52
C VAL A 66 -7.23 -2.74 -1.77
N ALA A 67 -8.18 -2.23 -2.55
CA ALA A 67 -7.86 -1.32 -3.65
C ALA A 67 -7.24 -0.02 -3.11
N ALA A 68 -6.23 0.50 -3.80
CA ALA A 68 -5.61 1.77 -3.42
C ALA A 68 -6.56 2.95 -3.75
N PRO A 69 -6.67 3.96 -2.87
CA PRO A 69 -7.41 5.18 -3.17
C PRO A 69 -6.74 5.91 -4.35
N GLY A 70 -7.51 6.26 -5.38
CA GLY A 70 -6.96 6.81 -6.63
C GLY A 70 -6.59 5.75 -7.68
N SER A 71 -6.93 4.48 -7.47
CA SER A 71 -6.96 3.51 -8.57
C SER A 71 -8.11 3.85 -9.51
N PRO A 72 -7.93 3.84 -10.85
CA PRO A 72 -8.94 4.27 -11.83
C PRO A 72 -10.19 3.37 -11.87
N THR A 73 -10.26 2.35 -11.02
CA THR A 73 -11.41 1.45 -10.87
C THR A 73 -12.37 1.92 -9.76
N LEU A 74 -12.02 2.96 -9.00
CA LEU A 74 -12.86 3.54 -7.94
C LEU A 74 -13.55 4.86 -8.36
N GLU A 75 -13.84 5.03 -9.65
CA GLU A 75 -14.91 5.94 -10.08
C GLU A 75 -16.19 5.12 -10.30
N GLY A 76 -17.15 5.28 -9.38
CA GLY A 76 -18.49 4.73 -9.43
C GLY A 76 -19.38 5.43 -8.40
#